data_AF-A0A381F7Y0-F1
#
_entry.id   AF-A0A381F7Y0-F1
#
_cell.length_a   1.000
_cell.length_b   1.000
_cell.length_c   1.000
_cell.angle_alpha   90.00
_cell.angle_beta   90.00
_cell.angle_gamma   90.00
#
_symmetry.space_group_name_H-M   'P 1'
#
loop_
_entity.id
_entity.type
_entity.pdbx_description
1 polymer ?
#
loop_
_entity_poly.entity_id
_entity_poly.type
_entity_poly.pdbx_seq_one_letter_code
_entity_poly.pdbx_strand_id
1 'polypeptide(L)'
;MNENILSPVLGNSTGTGLIDIVCKNGYITFEENISEGSPSQNKYITFFYNKNDAHIYLHKYGIIAMYDDDSKDWEKTYISKNFGKINFVNYNNVDIMSKLK
;
A
#
# COMPACT_ATOMS: atom_id res chain seq x y z
N MET A 1 -7.67 -8.86 -9.04
CA MET A 1 -6.89 -9.59 -8.03
C MET A 1 -5.87 -8.58 -7.52
N ASN A 2 -5.91 -8.22 -6.23
CA ASN A 2 -5.13 -7.10 -5.64
C ASN A 2 -3.73 -7.53 -5.18
N GLU A 3 -3.22 -8.61 -5.76
CA GLU A 3 -1.99 -9.31 -5.36
C GLU A 3 -0.70 -8.51 -5.56
N ASN A 4 -0.79 -7.33 -6.18
CA ASN A 4 0.35 -6.41 -6.36
C ASN A 4 0.30 -5.16 -5.45
N ILE A 5 -0.68 -5.05 -4.56
CA ILE A 5 -0.84 -3.86 -3.69
C ILE A 5 -0.08 -4.03 -2.37
N LEU A 6 0.02 -5.25 -1.85
CA LEU A 6 0.68 -5.56 -0.59
C LEU A 6 1.83 -6.53 -0.85
N SER A 7 3.02 -6.20 -0.36
CA SER A 7 4.17 -7.09 -0.47
C SER A 7 3.92 -8.39 0.32
N PRO A 8 4.28 -9.57 -0.22
CA PRO A 8 4.12 -10.83 0.49
C PRO A 8 4.96 -10.84 1.77
N VAL A 9 4.47 -11.55 2.79
CA VAL A 9 5.20 -11.74 4.06
C VAL A 9 6.47 -12.53 3.80
N LEU A 10 7.63 -11.89 3.95
CA LEU A 10 8.93 -12.57 3.91
C LEU A 10 9.24 -13.15 5.29
N GLY A 11 9.32 -14.47 5.38
CA GLY A 11 9.40 -15.23 6.65
C GLY A 11 10.60 -14.95 7.55
N ASN A 12 11.60 -14.18 7.09
CA ASN A 12 12.80 -13.83 7.84
C ASN A 12 13.06 -12.32 7.91
N SER A 13 12.03 -11.48 7.72
CA SER A 13 12.19 -10.04 7.79
C SER A 13 12.08 -9.50 9.21
N THR A 14 13.17 -8.94 9.71
CA THR A 14 13.32 -8.23 10.98
C THR A 14 13.10 -6.71 10.87
N GLY A 15 12.94 -6.17 9.66
CA GLY A 15 12.80 -4.72 9.41
C GLY A 15 11.79 -4.30 8.34
N THR A 16 10.92 -5.21 7.92
CA THR A 16 9.82 -4.92 6.98
C THR A 16 8.48 -4.98 7.70
N GLY A 17 7.68 -3.92 7.62
CA GLY A 17 6.33 -3.95 8.17
C GLY A 17 5.65 -2.59 8.23
N LEU A 18 4.40 -2.63 8.71
CA LEU A 18 3.60 -1.47 9.04
C LEU A 18 4.23 -0.73 10.23
N ILE A 19 4.60 0.52 10.03
CA ILE A 19 5.13 1.43 11.05
C ILE A 19 3.98 2.16 11.74
N ASP A 20 3.07 2.74 10.96
CA ASP A 20 2.01 3.61 11.48
C ASP A 20 0.75 3.58 10.61
N ILE A 21 -0.37 3.98 11.22
CA ILE A 21 -1.65 4.23 10.57
C ILE A 21 -2.10 5.64 10.89
N VAL A 22 -2.03 6.54 9.91
CA VAL A 22 -2.42 7.94 10.06
C VAL A 22 -3.83 8.17 9.52
N CYS A 23 -4.74 8.59 10.39
CA CYS A 23 -6.13 8.91 10.04
C CYS A 23 -6.39 10.42 10.13
N LYS A 24 -6.80 11.07 9.03
CA LYS A 24 -7.11 12.51 9.00
C LYS A 24 -8.15 12.85 7.94
N ASN A 25 -9.21 13.57 8.29
CA ASN A 25 -10.21 14.11 7.35
C ASN A 25 -10.80 13.07 6.37
N GLY A 26 -11.06 11.84 6.84
CA GLY A 26 -11.59 10.75 6.00
C GLY A 26 -10.53 10.02 5.17
N TYR A 27 -9.26 10.37 5.31
CA TYR A 27 -8.13 9.64 4.75
C TYR A 27 -7.50 8.73 5.80
N ILE A 28 -7.05 7.56 5.35
CA ILE A 28 -6.35 6.56 6.16
C ILE A 28 -5.07 6.23 5.40
N THR A 29 -3.90 6.46 5.99
CA THR A 29 -2.60 6.14 5.38
C THR A 29 -1.90 5.07 6.19
N PHE A 30 -1.50 4.00 5.53
CA PHE A 30 -0.60 2.99 6.07
C PHE A 30 0.82 3.37 5.67
N GLU A 31 1.69 3.51 6.66
CA GLU A 31 3.11 3.78 6.46
C GLU A 31 3.89 2.49 6.70
N GLU A 32 4.53 1.98 5.67
CA GLU A 32 5.33 0.75 5.75
C GLU A 32 6.79 1.09 5.51
N ASN A 33 7.69 0.40 6.21
CA ASN A 33 9.10 0.42 5.91
C ASN A 33 9.56 -0.98 5.50
N ILE A 34 10.49 -1.01 4.55
CA ILE A 34 11.23 -2.17 4.11
C ILE A 34 12.69 -1.80 4.29
N SER A 35 13.26 -2.04 5.47
CA SER A 35 14.68 -1.74 5.71
C SER A 35 15.62 -2.85 5.26
N GLU A 36 15.08 -4.01 4.87
CA GLU A 36 15.89 -5.13 4.39
C GLU A 36 16.02 -5.09 2.86
N GLY A 37 17.24 -4.82 2.40
CA GLY A 37 17.59 -4.74 0.98
C GLY A 37 18.27 -3.42 0.60
N SER A 38 18.72 -3.33 -0.65
CA SER A 38 19.24 -2.10 -1.26
C SER A 38 18.46 -1.87 -2.56
N PRO A 39 17.52 -0.92 -2.60
CA PRO A 39 17.30 0.15 -1.62
C PRO A 39 16.40 -0.28 -0.46
N SER A 40 16.59 0.37 0.69
CA SER A 40 15.55 0.44 1.71
C SER A 40 14.37 1.28 1.20
N GLN A 41 13.15 1.00 1.64
CA GLN A 41 11.96 1.68 1.12
C GLN A 41 11.03 2.14 2.24
N ASN A 42 10.48 3.34 2.10
CA ASN A 42 9.28 3.77 2.80
C ASN A 42 8.12 3.79 1.81
N LYS A 43 7.00 3.18 2.18
CA LYS A 43 5.79 3.12 1.37
C LYS A 43 4.63 3.75 2.11
N TYR A 44 3.79 4.46 1.36
CA TYR A 44 2.64 5.18 1.90
C TYR A 44 1.41 4.81 1.09
N ILE A 45 0.50 4.04 1.66
CA ILE A 45 -0.74 3.63 1.00
C ILE A 45 -1.89 4.40 1.63
N THR A 46 -2.41 5.39 0.91
CA THR A 46 -3.51 6.23 1.38
C THR A 46 -4.82 5.83 0.73
N PHE A 47 -5.80 5.56 1.59
CA PHE A 47 -7.19 5.35 1.26
C PHE A 47 -8.02 6.57 1.60
N PHE A 48 -9.13 6.74 0.89
CA PHE A 48 -10.16 7.73 1.18
C PHE A 48 -11.50 7.05 1.41
N TYR A 49 -12.13 7.32 2.55
CA TYR A 49 -13.49 6.92 2.83
C TYR A 49 -14.48 8.02 2.41
N ASN A 50 -15.28 7.74 1.39
CA ASN A 50 -16.34 8.64 0.97
C ASN A 50 -17.62 8.34 1.74
N LYS A 51 -17.96 9.21 2.68
CA LYS A 51 -19.19 9.11 3.49
C LYS A 51 -20.50 9.16 2.67
N ASN A 52 -20.48 9.72 1.45
CA ASN A 52 -21.71 9.89 0.66
C ASN A 52 -22.17 8.59 0.01
N ASP A 53 -21.23 7.74 -0.40
CA ASP A 53 -21.52 6.43 -0.97
C ASP A 53 -21.13 5.28 -0.03
N ALA A 54 -20.54 5.58 1.13
CA ALA A 54 -20.05 4.62 2.13
C ALA A 54 -19.00 3.63 1.58
N HIS A 55 -18.16 4.06 0.63
CA HIS A 55 -17.07 3.25 0.07
C HIS A 55 -15.67 3.77 0.42
N ILE A 56 -14.71 2.84 0.45
CA ILE A 56 -13.28 3.13 0.54
C ILE A 56 -12.67 3.05 -0.85
N TYR A 57 -11.82 4.03 -1.17
CA TYR A 57 -11.09 4.12 -2.43
C TYR A 57 -9.59 4.20 -2.20
N LEU A 58 -8.81 3.60 -3.10
CA LEU A 58 -7.37 3.88 -3.13
C LEU A 58 -7.19 5.32 -3.64
N HIS A 59 -6.55 6.16 -2.84
CA HIS A 59 -6.36 7.57 -3.14
C HIS A 59 -4.96 7.86 -3.67
N LYS A 60 -3.94 7.37 -2.96
CA LYS A 60 -2.52 7.59 -3.27
C LYS A 60 -1.69 6.39 -2.87
N TYR A 61 -0.65 6.11 -3.64
CA TYR A 61 0.41 5.17 -3.27
C TYR A 61 1.77 5.83 -3.52
N GLY A 62 2.56 6.02 -2.47
CA GLY A 62 3.89 6.63 -2.53
C GLY A 62 4.98 5.62 -2.17
N ILE A 63 6.14 5.73 -2.81
CA ILE A 63 7.34 4.95 -2.52
C ILE A 63 8.53 5.91 -2.50
N ILE A 64 9.30 5.88 -1.42
CA ILE A 64 10.61 6.52 -1.30
C ILE A 64 11.62 5.38 -1.18
N ALA A 65 12.58 5.32 -2.10
CA ALA A 65 13.66 4.34 -2.09
C ALA A 65 14.98 5.03 -1.78
N MET A 66 15.69 4.51 -0.78
CA MET A 66 16.93 5.06 -0.25
C MET A 66 18.04 4.00 -0.36
N TYR A 67 19.12 4.34 -1.07
CA TYR A 67 20.34 3.54 -1.23
C TYR A 67 21.45 4.08 -0.31
N ASP A 68 22.52 3.31 -0.12
CA ASP A 68 23.73 3.80 0.56
C ASP A 68 24.42 4.94 -0.22
N ASP A 69 24.22 4.94 -1.55
CA ASP A 69 24.63 5.98 -2.48
C ASP A 69 23.38 6.79 -2.85
N ASP A 70 23.22 7.92 -2.16
CA ASP A 70 22.05 8.81 -2.23
C ASP A 70 21.77 9.34 -3.65
N SER A 71 22.78 9.36 -4.53
CA SER A 71 22.61 9.72 -5.95
C SER A 71 21.67 8.77 -6.71
N LYS A 72 21.38 7.59 -6.16
CA LYS A 72 20.47 6.59 -6.71
C LYS A 72 19.07 6.65 -6.08
N ASP A 73 18.86 7.49 -5.08
CA ASP A 73 17.58 7.64 -4.41
C ASP A 73 16.50 8.07 -5.39
N TRP A 74 15.29 7.57 -5.18
CA TRP A 74 14.15 7.94 -6.01
C TRP A 74 12.85 7.92 -5.24
N GLU A 75 11.93 8.75 -5.69
CA GLU A 75 10.56 8.79 -5.19
C GLU A 75 9.59 8.56 -6.36
N LYS A 76 8.55 7.77 -6.11
CA LYS A 76 7.40 7.64 -7.01
C LYS A 76 6.10 7.83 -6.23
N THR A 77 5.22 8.63 -6.81
CA THR A 77 3.86 8.81 -6.34
C THR A 77 2.88 8.43 -7.44
N TYR A 78 1.94 7.54 -7.09
CA TYR A 78 0.81 7.17 -7.90
C TYR A 78 -0.47 7.72 -7.25
N ILE A 79 -1.35 8.28 -8.07
CA ILE A 79 -2.66 8.79 -7.67
C ILE A 79 -3.75 8.12 -8.50
N SER A 80 -5.01 8.41 -8.20
CA SER A 80 -6.17 7.90 -8.96
C SER A 80 -6.08 8.05 -10.48
N LYS A 81 -5.36 9.07 -10.98
CA LYS A 81 -5.08 9.23 -12.43
C LYS A 81 -4.24 8.09 -13.00
N ASN A 82 -3.36 7.47 -12.21
CA ASN A 82 -2.45 6.42 -12.64
C ASN A 82 -3.10 5.02 -12.66
N PHE A 83 -3.99 4.73 -11.71
CA PHE A 83 -4.57 3.40 -11.52
C PHE A 83 -6.11 3.36 -11.64
N GLY A 84 -6.74 4.48 -11.97
CA GLY A 84 -8.19 4.60 -12.06
C GLY A 84 -8.86 4.62 -10.67
N LYS A 85 -10.17 4.39 -10.65
CA LYS A 85 -10.94 4.25 -9.42
C LYS A 85 -10.96 2.77 -9.01
N ILE A 86 -10.26 2.43 -7.93
CA ILE A 86 -10.27 1.08 -7.36
C ILE A 86 -11.20 1.07 -6.15
N ASN A 87 -12.28 0.28 -6.25
CA ASN A 87 -13.22 0.05 -5.17
C ASN A 87 -12.79 -1.19 -4.38
N PHE A 88 -12.85 -1.10 -3.05
CA PHE A 88 -12.67 -2.26 -2.18
C PHE A 88 -14.03 -2.81 -1.79
N VAL A 89 -14.19 -4.13 -1.91
CA VAL A 89 -15.38 -4.85 -1.44
C VAL A 89 -15.05 -5.50 -0.10
N ASN A 90 -16.08 -5.72 0.71
CA ASN A 90 -15.94 -6.46 1.95
C ASN A 90 -15.34 -7.84 1.68
N TYR A 91 -14.43 -8.25 2.55
CA TYR A 91 -13.86 -9.59 2.52
C TYR A 91 -14.98 -10.64 2.64
N ASN A 92 -15.06 -11.55 1.66
CA ASN A 92 -15.96 -12.70 1.68
C ASN A 92 -15.13 -13.97 1.47
N ASN A 93 -15.09 -14.87 2.46
CA ASN A 93 -14.24 -16.07 2.41
C ASN A 93 -14.65 -17.03 1.26
N VAL A 94 -15.90 -16.96 0.81
CA VAL A 94 -16.46 -17.85 -0.21
C VAL A 94 -15.85 -17.58 -1.59
N ASP A 95 -15.49 -16.33 -1.89
CA ASP A 95 -15.04 -15.89 -3.22
C ASP A 95 -13.57 -16.22 -3.54
N ILE A 96 -12.74 -16.53 -2.54
CA ILE A 96 -11.32 -16.85 -2.73
C ILE A 96 -11.13 -18.35 -2.95
N MET A 97 -11.87 -19.19 -2.23
CA MET A 97 -11.78 -20.65 -2.38
C MET A 97 -12.24 -21.16 -3.75
N SER A 98 -13.04 -20.38 -4.47
CA SER A 98 -13.47 -20.67 -5.85
C SER A 98 -12.41 -20.30 -6.91
N LYS A 99 -11.47 -19.41 -6.59
CA LYS A 99 -10.39 -18.95 -7.49
C LYS A 99 -9.07 -19.70 -7.31
N LEU A 100 -9.00 -20.59 -6.32
CA LEU A 100 -7.86 -21.47 -6.02
C LEU A 100 -8.08 -22.92 -6.49
N LYS A 101 -9.09 -23.15 -7.33
CA LYS A 101 -9.40 -24.45 -7.97
C LYS A 101 -9.12 -24.40 -9.48
#